data_AF-A0A5B9PJS6-F1
#
_entry.id   AF-A0A5B9PJS6-F1
#
_cell.length_a   1.000
_cell.length_b   1.000
_cell.length_c   1.000
_cell.angle_alpha   90.00
_cell.angle_beta   90.00
_cell.angle_gamma   90.00
#
_symmetry.space_group_name_H-M   'P 1'
#
loop_
_entity.id
_entity.type
_entity.pdbx_description
1 polymer ?
#
loop_
_entity_poly.entity_id
_entity_poly.type
_entity_poly.pdbx_seq_one_letter_code
_entity_poly.pdbx_strand_id
1 'polypeptide(L)' 'MAKKKSVKKKTSSLNDLYNEVARKADTAGVKINVAETKRVIACFFDVLEDYKAAEAFDFVAKGLKRAGGRRR' A
#
# COMPACT_ATOMS: atom_id res chain seq x y z
N MET A 1 0.76 -30.27 -1.24
CA MET A 1 0.26 -29.01 -0.64
C MET A 1 1.45 -28.08 -0.40
N ALA A 2 1.61 -27.04 -1.23
CA ALA A 2 2.74 -26.11 -1.12
C ALA A 2 2.54 -25.18 0.10
N LYS A 3 3.45 -25.26 1.07
CA LYS A 3 3.47 -24.42 2.27
C LYS A 3 3.60 -22.95 1.86
N LYS A 4 2.53 -22.17 2.07
CA LYS A 4 2.56 -20.70 2.01
C LYS A 4 3.53 -20.23 3.09
N LYS A 5 4.74 -19.81 2.71
CA LYS A 5 5.69 -19.18 3.64
C LYS A 5 5.04 -17.93 4.20
N SER A 6 4.67 -17.96 5.48
CA SER A 6 4.31 -16.79 6.25
C SER A 6 5.56 -15.89 6.34
N VAL A 7 5.58 -14.82 5.57
CA VAL A 7 6.63 -13.81 5.69
C VAL A 7 6.48 -13.19 7.08
N LYS A 8 7.49 -13.45 7.92
CA LYS A 8 7.63 -12.91 9.27
C LYS A 8 7.48 -11.39 9.18
N LYS A 9 6.35 -10.86 9.66
CA LYS A 9 6.02 -9.43 9.60
C LYS A 9 6.97 -8.70 10.55
N LYS A 10 8.13 -8.26 10.03
CA LYS A 10 9.08 -7.38 10.73
C LYS A 10 8.28 -6.14 11.15
N THR A 11 8.40 -5.76 12.42
CA THR A 11 7.68 -4.65 13.07
C THR A 11 7.56 -3.48 12.10
N SER A 12 6.38 -3.33 11.50
CA SER A 12 6.22 -2.60 10.24
C SER A 12 5.94 -1.15 10.58
N SER A 13 6.97 -0.32 10.63
CA SER A 13 6.75 1.12 10.72
C SER A 13 6.02 1.59 9.45
N LEU A 14 5.32 2.73 9.52
CA LEU A 14 4.73 3.37 8.33
C LEU A 14 5.77 3.56 7.22
N ASN A 15 7.01 3.87 7.60
CA ASN A 15 8.11 4.05 6.66
C ASN A 15 8.50 2.74 5.95
N ASP A 16 8.43 1.59 6.63
CA ASP A 16 8.67 0.28 6.00
C ASP A 16 7.59 -0.05 4.97
N LEU A 17 6.33 0.26 5.27
CA LEU A 17 5.23 0.13 4.32
C LEU A 17 5.49 1.00 3.09
N TYR A 18 5.90 2.25 3.28
CA TYR A 18 6.16 3.16 2.15
C TYR A 18 7.32 2.69 1.27
N ASN A 19 8.38 2.17 1.88
CA ASN A 19 9.50 1.58 1.16
C ASN A 19 9.07 0.33 0.37
N GLU A 20 8.17 -0.49 0.91
CA GLU A 20 7.64 -1.66 0.20
C GLU A 20 6.75 -1.26 -0.98
N VAL A 21 5.92 -0.22 -0.82
CA VAL A 21 5.13 0.32 -1.93
C VAL A 21 6.04 0.86 -3.04
N ALA A 22 7.08 1.62 -2.69
CA ALA A 22 8.06 2.12 -3.68
C ALA A 22 8.70 0.99 -4.48
N ARG A 23 9.14 -0.08 -3.82
CA ARG A 23 9.70 -1.27 -4.51
C ARG A 23 8.70 -1.98 -5.43
N LYS A 24 7.40 -1.95 -5.10
CA LYS A 24 6.36 -2.57 -5.92
C LYS A 24 5.90 -1.67 -7.07
N ALA A 25 6.00 -0.35 -6.89
CA ALA A 25 5.63 0.65 -7.88
C ALA A 25 6.74 0.87 -8.93
N ASP A 26 7.99 0.64 -8.56
CA ASP A 26 9.14 0.60 -9.48
C ASP A 26 9.03 -0.63 -10.39
N THR A 27 8.26 -0.49 -11.47
CA THR A 27 8.07 -1.50 -12.50
C THR A 27 8.72 -1.06 -13.81
N ALA A 28 9.07 -2.03 -14.66
CA ALA A 28 9.61 -1.76 -15.99
C ALA A 28 8.60 -0.94 -16.82
N GLY A 29 8.78 0.38 -16.87
CA GLY A 29 7.92 1.32 -17.58
C GLY A 29 7.61 2.60 -16.80
N VAL A 30 7.76 2.61 -15.47
CA VAL A 30 7.50 3.79 -14.63
C VAL A 30 8.64 3.95 -13.63
N LYS A 31 9.56 4.89 -13.90
CA LYS A 31 10.60 5.29 -12.96
C LYS A 31 10.02 6.27 -11.94
N ILE A 32 9.31 5.75 -10.94
CA ILE A 32 8.87 6.55 -9.79
C ILE A 32 9.97 6.55 -8.73
N ASN A 33 10.37 7.73 -8.27
CA ASN A 33 11.32 7.83 -7.17
C ASN A 33 10.66 7.37 -5.85
N VAL A 34 11.45 6.79 -4.94
CA VAL A 34 11.04 6.46 -3.57
C VAL A 34 10.48 7.69 -2.85
N ALA A 35 11.11 8.85 -3.03
CA ALA A 35 10.65 10.11 -2.42
C ALA A 35 9.26 10.53 -2.95
N GLU A 36 9.01 10.38 -4.25
CA GLU A 36 7.72 10.68 -4.86
C GLU A 36 6.66 9.69 -4.39
N THR A 37 6.99 8.40 -4.32
CA THR A 37 6.08 7.38 -3.78
C THR A 37 5.64 7.71 -2.37
N LYS A 38 6.57 8.12 -1.50
CA LYS A 38 6.27 8.51 -0.12
C LYS A 38 5.31 9.70 -0.05
N ARG A 39 5.51 10.71 -0.91
CA ARG A 39 4.60 11.86 -1.00
C ARG A 39 3.20 11.44 -1.45
N VAL A 40 3.10 10.60 -2.47
CA VAL A 40 1.80 10.11 -2.96
C VAL A 40 1.04 9.35 -1.87
N ILE A 41 1.73 8.51 -1.09
CA ILE A 41 1.09 7.79 0.02
C ILE A 41 0.68 8.73 1.15
N ALA A 42 1.49 9.75 1.46
CA ALA A 42 1.11 10.78 2.44
C ALA A 42 -0.17 11.50 1.99
N CYS A 43 -0.20 12.01 0.76
CA CYS A 43 -1.39 12.66 0.20
C CYS A 43 -2.61 11.73 0.15
N PHE A 44 -2.42 10.42 -0.03
CA PHE A 44 -3.51 9.45 0.08
C PHE A 44 -4.13 9.43 1.48
N PHE A 45 -3.32 9.48 2.54
CA PHE A 45 -3.83 9.56 3.90
C PHE A 45 -4.41 10.94 4.23
N ASP A 46 -3.82 12.02 3.73
CA ASP A 46 -4.38 13.39 3.88
C ASP A 46 -5.80 13.45 3.28
N VAL A 47 -5.99 12.88 2.09
CA VAL A 47 -7.33 12.80 1.47
C VAL A 47 -8.27 11.91 2.27
N LEU A 48 -7.78 10.84 2.91
CA LEU A 48 -8.62 10.00 3.78
C LEU A 48 -9.01 10.70 5.10
N GLU A 49 -8.18 11.63 5.59
CA GLU A 49 -8.45 12.41 6.80
C GLU A 49 -9.67 13.32 6.65
N ASP A 50 -9.96 13.79 5.43
CA ASP A 50 -11.15 14.60 5.12
C ASP A 50 -12.48 13.82 5.26
N TYR A 51 -12.42 12.49 5.37
CA TYR A 51 -13.60 11.63 5.53
C TYR A 51 -13.83 11.24 6.99
N LYS A 52 -15.08 10.87 7.31
CA LYS A 52 -15.36 10.17 8.57
C LYS A 52 -14.57 8.87 8.60
N ALA A 53 -14.02 8.53 9.77
CA ALA A 53 -13.18 7.34 9.95
C ALA A 53 -13.79 6.06 9.35
N ALA A 54 -15.10 5.83 9.55
CA ALA A 54 -15.80 4.67 8.99
C ALA A 54 -15.76 4.62 7.45
N GLU A 55 -15.92 5.75 6.78
CA GLU A 55 -15.87 5.87 5.33
C GLU A 55 -14.44 5.72 4.80
N ALA A 56 -13.47 6.34 5.48
CA ALA A 56 -12.05 6.19 5.16
C ALA A 56 -11.62 4.71 5.19
N PHE A 57 -12.02 3.96 6.23
CA PHE A 57 -11.73 2.52 6.31
C PHE A 57 -12.48 1.70 5.25
N ASP A 58 -13.70 2.10 4.86
CA ASP A 58 -14.43 1.44 3.77
C ASP A 58 -13.71 1.59 2.42
N PHE A 59 -13.12 2.76 2.13
CA PHE A 59 -12.28 2.95 0.95
C PHE A 59 -11.04 2.04 0.96
N VAL A 60 -10.36 1.93 2.12
CA VAL A 60 -9.22 1.01 2.28
C VAL A 60 -9.66 -0.43 2.05
N ALA A 61 -10.80 -0.85 2.61
CA ALA A 61 -11.34 -2.21 2.44
C ALA A 61 -11.66 -2.53 0.98
N LYS A 62 -12.31 -1.60 0.26
CA LYS A 62 -12.57 -1.72 -1.19
C LYS A 62 -11.26 -1.80 -1.99
N GLY A 63 -10.27 -0.98 -1.64
CA GLY A 63 -8.93 -1.02 -2.23
C GLY A 63 -8.23 -2.36 -2.07
N LEU A 64 -8.30 -2.95 -0.87
CA LEU A 64 -7.75 -4.28 -0.57
C LEU A 64 -8.46 -5.38 -1.37
N LYS A 65 -9.80 -5.34 -1.48
CA LYS A 65 -10.58 -6.28 -2.29
C LYS A 65 -10.13 -6.25 -3.76
N ARG A 66 -9.96 -5.05 -4.33
CA ARG A 66 -9.46 -4.87 -5.70
C ARG A 66 -8.02 -5.37 -5.88
N ALA A 67 -7.15 -5.14 -4.89
CA ALA A 67 -5.79 -5.66 -4.90
C ALA A 67 -5.74 -7.20 -4.86
N GLY A 68 -6.63 -7.83 -4.10
CA GLY A 68 -6.81 -9.29 -4.07
C GLY A 68 -7.21 -9.87 -5.43
N GLY A 69 -7.99 -9.13 -6.22
CA GLY A 69 -8.36 -9.51 -7.58
C GLY A 69 -7.19 -9.50 -8.57
N ARG A 70 -6.25 -8.56 -8.44
CA ARG A 70 -5.05 -8.47 -9.31
C ARG A 70 -4.00 -9.56 -9.06
N ARG A 71 -4.09 -10.30 -7.95
CA ARG A 71 -3.17 -11.39 -7.59
C ARG A 71 -3.63 -12.76 -8.10
N ARG A 72 -4.82 -12.86 -8.71
CA ARG A 72 -5.34 -14.06 -9.35
C ARG A 72 -5.19 -13.92 -10.86
#